data_AF-A0A2X4UTQ1-F1
#
_entry.id   AF-A0A2X4UTQ1-F1
#
_cell.length_a   1.000
_cell.length_b   1.000
_cell.length_c   1.000
_cell.angle_alpha   90.00
_cell.angle_beta   90.00
_cell.angle_gamma   90.00
#
_symmetry.space_group_name_H-M   'P 1'
#
loop_
_entity.id
_entity.type
_entity.pdbx_description
1 polymer ?
#
loop_
_entity_poly.entity_id
_entity_poly.type
_entity_poly.pdbx_seq_one_letter_code
_entity_poly.pdbx_strand_id
1 'polypeptide(L)'
;MKVLVTGATSGLGRNAAQWLLEAGHQVRATGRDSQAGQGLRQRGAEFVPLDLAQATLEQCRQLMADCDWVWHCAAKSSPWGDKNAFYQANATATEKLAEAAGQCGIRRFIHISTPAIYFDFRPHQDVDEGYRARRFANHYAGSKYAAEQRLQALVPRYPQTTYVILRPRGLFGPHDRVIVPRLLQQLERDGGVLRLPSGGRAMLDLTFVLNVVHAMDLASCRPRLASGAVYNITNHQPQRLADMLHALLHQQLGLNYRLQAVPYPLLYALAGGLELLARFTGKEPLLTRYSVAAVHFDMTLSQTRAVEELGYRPRYSMEEGIRLTGEWLKNPRGRTMAKIRVFEVGYCTHIGCMALRGAGFRVCKFPARAYLLEVGNRRWLWDTGYARYFQQQTQSGIFRLYRHMTPVYFDPAESLAQQLRAAGYAADDIQGLIVSHFHADHIAGLRDFSQLEFICSGEGWQQTRSLRGFAALKRAFIPGLIPDDFESGLHFIEGFPQVSLPALLAPFERDMCCRAAKDRSCWCRYPVMRRAISARLFSPRAAGRCWPAMPPGRP
;
A
#
# COMPACT_ATOMS: atom_id res chain seq x y z
N MET A 1 -23.81 10.83 -4.53
CA MET A 1 -23.75 11.73 -3.35
C MET A 1 -22.45 12.51 -3.38
N LYS A 2 -22.48 13.75 -2.90
CA LYS A 2 -21.30 14.56 -2.63
C LYS A 2 -21.00 14.56 -1.13
N VAL A 3 -19.77 14.24 -0.74
CA VAL A 3 -19.41 14.01 0.66
C VAL A 3 -18.24 14.90 1.05
N LEU A 4 -18.39 15.66 2.14
CA LEU A 4 -17.31 16.40 2.76
C LEU A 4 -16.55 15.51 3.75
N VAL A 5 -15.28 15.26 3.50
CA VAL A 5 -14.36 14.59 4.42
C VAL A 5 -13.43 15.62 5.06
N THR A 6 -13.60 15.84 6.36
CA THR A 6 -12.67 16.68 7.12
C THR A 6 -11.55 15.85 7.73
N GLY A 7 -10.38 16.46 7.97
CA GLY A 7 -9.22 15.71 8.42
C GLY A 7 -8.76 14.72 7.35
N ALA A 8 -9.02 15.02 6.08
CA ALA A 8 -8.75 14.16 4.94
C ALA A 8 -7.25 13.87 4.73
N THR A 9 -6.37 14.61 5.42
CA THR A 9 -4.92 14.39 5.42
C THR A 9 -4.42 13.57 6.63
N SER A 10 -5.34 13.02 7.43
CA SER A 10 -5.07 12.05 8.51
C SER A 10 -5.08 10.60 8.00
N GLY A 11 -4.80 9.64 8.89
CA GLY A 11 -4.90 8.21 8.54
C GLY A 11 -6.34 7.81 8.18
N LEU A 12 -7.29 8.00 9.09
CA LEU A 12 -8.70 7.67 8.86
C LEU A 12 -9.31 8.48 7.72
N GLY A 13 -9.08 9.80 7.71
CA GLY A 13 -9.66 10.68 6.69
C GLY A 13 -9.17 10.39 5.26
N ARG A 14 -7.90 9.97 5.08
CA ARG A 14 -7.41 9.55 3.75
C ARG A 14 -8.07 8.27 3.26
N ASN A 15 -8.16 7.26 4.14
CA ASN A 15 -8.83 6.01 3.81
C ASN A 15 -10.32 6.24 3.49
N ALA A 16 -10.99 7.09 4.27
CA ALA A 16 -12.36 7.52 4.02
C ALA A 16 -12.54 8.20 2.64
N ALA A 17 -11.69 9.17 2.31
CA ALA A 17 -11.76 9.86 1.02
C ALA A 17 -11.51 8.89 -0.15
N GLN A 18 -10.55 7.98 -0.01
CA GLN A 18 -10.28 6.97 -1.03
C GLN A 18 -11.46 6.01 -1.21
N TRP A 19 -12.02 5.49 -0.12
CA TRP A 19 -13.20 4.61 -0.15
C TRP A 19 -14.38 5.26 -0.88
N LEU A 20 -14.66 6.52 -0.58
CA LEU A 20 -15.76 7.25 -1.21
C LEU A 20 -15.53 7.47 -2.71
N LEU A 21 -14.31 7.81 -3.12
CA LEU A 21 -13.95 7.94 -4.53
C LEU A 21 -14.10 6.62 -5.28
N GLU A 22 -13.63 5.51 -4.69
CA GLU A 22 -13.74 4.16 -5.26
C GLU A 22 -15.20 3.70 -5.38
N ALA A 23 -16.07 4.13 -4.46
CA ALA A 23 -17.51 3.92 -4.51
C ALA A 23 -18.25 4.88 -5.47
N GLY A 24 -17.53 5.75 -6.21
CA GLY A 24 -18.11 6.66 -7.19
C GLY A 24 -18.77 7.91 -6.62
N HIS A 25 -18.53 8.23 -5.34
CA HIS A 25 -19.01 9.49 -4.75
C HIS A 25 -18.14 10.67 -5.17
N GLN A 26 -18.74 11.86 -5.23
CA GLN A 26 -17.99 13.10 -5.33
C GLN A 26 -17.42 13.45 -3.96
N VAL A 27 -16.11 13.61 -3.85
CA VAL A 27 -15.45 13.87 -2.56
C VAL A 27 -14.92 15.30 -2.52
N ARG A 28 -15.41 16.07 -1.55
CA ARG A 28 -14.75 17.29 -1.10
C ARG A 28 -13.94 16.98 0.15
N ALA A 29 -12.67 17.31 0.15
CA ALA A 29 -11.72 16.99 1.19
C ALA A 29 -11.11 18.27 1.79
N THR A 30 -10.93 18.31 3.10
CA THR A 30 -10.23 19.41 3.77
C THR A 30 -9.21 18.93 4.80
N GLY A 31 -8.10 19.64 4.89
CA GLY A 31 -7.01 19.41 5.84
C GLY A 31 -5.91 20.46 5.69
N ARG A 32 -4.91 20.41 6.56
CA ARG A 32 -3.83 21.42 6.63
C ARG A 32 -2.60 21.09 5.77
N ASP A 33 -2.46 19.84 5.36
CA ASP A 33 -1.28 19.34 4.65
C ASP A 33 -1.52 19.44 3.13
N SER A 34 -1.00 20.51 2.52
CA SER A 34 -1.18 20.79 1.10
C SER A 34 -0.59 19.71 0.19
N GLN A 35 0.49 19.03 0.60
CA GLN A 35 1.10 17.97 -0.19
C GLN A 35 0.20 16.72 -0.20
N ALA A 36 -0.31 16.33 0.97
CA ALA A 36 -1.32 15.27 1.04
C ALA A 36 -2.59 15.64 0.26
N GLY A 37 -2.99 16.91 0.29
CA GLY A 37 -4.11 17.44 -0.49
C GLY A 37 -3.92 17.33 -2.00
N GLN A 38 -2.72 17.60 -2.52
CA GLN A 38 -2.38 17.40 -3.94
C GLN A 38 -2.56 15.93 -4.34
N GLY A 39 -2.16 14.99 -3.49
CA GLY A 39 -2.37 13.56 -3.73
C GLY A 39 -3.85 13.17 -3.82
N LEU A 40 -4.72 13.80 -3.03
CA LEU A 40 -6.17 13.60 -3.10
C LEU A 40 -6.77 14.20 -4.39
N ARG A 41 -6.31 15.39 -4.81
CA ARG A 41 -6.72 16.00 -6.09
C ARG A 41 -6.39 15.12 -7.29
N GLN A 42 -5.18 14.55 -7.31
CA GLN A 42 -4.75 13.62 -8.37
C GLN A 42 -5.62 12.35 -8.44
N ARG A 43 -6.33 12.01 -7.36
CA ARG A 43 -7.26 10.88 -7.28
C ARG A 43 -8.71 11.27 -7.56
N GLY A 44 -8.99 12.53 -7.86
CA GLY A 44 -10.33 13.01 -8.23
C GLY A 44 -11.11 13.71 -7.13
N ALA A 45 -10.54 13.97 -5.96
CA ALA A 45 -11.21 14.76 -4.92
C ALA A 45 -11.04 16.27 -5.15
N GLU A 46 -12.08 17.05 -4.84
CA GLU A 46 -11.95 18.49 -4.63
C GLU A 46 -11.24 18.70 -3.27
N PHE A 47 -10.11 19.41 -3.23
CA PHE A 47 -9.39 19.67 -1.97
C PHE A 47 -9.37 21.15 -1.62
N VAL A 48 -9.87 21.48 -0.44
CA VAL A 48 -9.90 22.84 0.11
C VAL A 48 -9.01 22.90 1.36
N PRO A 49 -7.81 23.51 1.31
CA PRO A 49 -6.96 23.64 2.48
C PRO A 49 -7.61 24.58 3.50
N LEU A 50 -7.84 24.10 4.71
CA LEU A 50 -8.40 24.91 5.80
C LEU A 50 -7.95 24.37 7.16
N ASP A 51 -7.57 25.28 8.06
CA ASP A 51 -7.44 24.94 9.48
C ASP A 51 -8.78 25.13 10.19
N LEU A 52 -9.44 24.02 10.49
CA LEU A 52 -10.76 24.00 11.11
C LEU A 52 -10.78 24.59 12.53
N ALA A 53 -9.64 24.61 13.23
CA ALA A 53 -9.56 25.28 14.54
C ALA A 53 -9.77 26.80 14.39
N GLN A 54 -9.30 27.39 13.29
CA GLN A 54 -9.37 28.83 13.00
C GLN A 54 -10.53 29.21 12.05
N ALA A 55 -11.19 28.22 11.44
CA ALA A 55 -12.26 28.46 10.48
C ALA A 55 -13.44 29.23 11.07
N THR A 56 -14.01 30.16 10.30
CA THR A 56 -15.27 30.83 10.65
C THR A 56 -16.46 29.91 10.34
N LEU A 57 -17.64 30.24 10.88
CA LEU A 57 -18.88 29.52 10.56
C LEU A 57 -19.20 29.59 9.07
N GLU A 58 -18.97 30.75 8.44
CA GLU A 58 -19.20 30.95 7.01
C GLU A 58 -18.28 30.07 6.15
N GLN A 59 -16.99 29.97 6.49
CA GLN A 59 -16.08 29.04 5.81
C GLN A 59 -16.52 27.59 5.96
N CYS A 60 -17.09 27.21 7.12
CA CYS A 60 -17.66 25.89 7.32
C CYS A 60 -18.88 25.65 6.42
N ARG A 61 -19.77 26.64 6.25
CA ARG A 61 -20.91 26.57 5.33
C ARG A 61 -20.46 26.40 3.88
N GLN A 62 -19.47 27.18 3.45
CA GLN A 62 -18.90 27.10 2.10
C GLN A 62 -18.29 25.73 1.80
N LEU A 63 -17.58 25.14 2.78
CA LEU A 63 -17.09 23.76 2.65
C LEU A 63 -18.23 22.77 2.42
N MET A 64 -19.40 23.00 3.00
CA MET A 64 -20.56 22.09 2.92
C MET A 64 -21.49 22.35 1.75
N ALA A 65 -21.22 23.38 0.93
CA ALA A 65 -22.04 23.69 -0.24
C ALA A 65 -22.22 22.47 -1.15
N ASP A 66 -23.48 22.16 -1.45
CA ASP A 66 -23.93 21.01 -2.27
C ASP A 66 -23.55 19.63 -1.74
N CYS A 67 -23.05 19.52 -0.52
CA CYS A 67 -22.73 18.22 0.08
C CYS A 67 -24.01 17.58 0.64
N ASP A 68 -24.14 16.26 0.46
CA ASP A 68 -25.21 15.48 1.08
C ASP A 68 -24.83 15.04 2.49
N TRP A 69 -23.56 14.65 2.68
CA TRP A 69 -23.03 14.06 3.90
C TRP A 69 -21.72 14.72 4.34
N VAL A 70 -21.47 14.69 5.64
CA VAL A 70 -20.21 15.13 6.25
C VAL A 70 -19.61 14.00 7.08
N TRP A 71 -18.38 13.63 6.77
CA TRP A 71 -17.55 12.70 7.52
C TRP A 71 -16.48 13.47 8.28
N HIS A 72 -16.74 13.72 9.56
CA HIS A 72 -15.90 14.55 10.41
C HIS A 72 -14.80 13.75 11.13
N CYS A 73 -13.65 13.57 10.44
CA CYS A 73 -12.48 12.85 10.98
C CYS A 73 -11.39 13.77 11.56
N ALA A 74 -11.54 15.09 11.46
CA ALA A 74 -10.54 16.01 11.98
C ALA A 74 -10.51 16.01 13.52
N ALA A 75 -9.34 15.80 14.09
CA ALA A 75 -9.10 15.95 15.51
C ALA A 75 -7.60 16.18 15.79
N LYS A 76 -7.30 16.89 16.88
CA LYS A 76 -6.00 16.81 17.54
C LYS A 76 -6.00 15.56 18.41
N SER A 77 -5.34 14.50 17.94
CA SER A 77 -5.23 13.20 18.60
C SER A 77 -3.80 12.98 19.10
N SER A 78 -3.51 13.47 20.31
CA SER A 78 -2.24 13.26 21.02
C SER A 78 -2.54 13.03 22.50
N PRO A 79 -1.75 12.22 23.22
CA PRO A 79 -1.93 12.00 24.66
C PRO A 79 -1.54 13.21 25.51
N TRP A 80 -0.85 14.21 24.93
CA TRP A 80 -0.31 15.36 25.64
C TRP A 80 -0.41 16.65 24.81
N GLY A 81 -0.43 17.79 25.49
CA GLY A 81 -0.37 19.10 24.87
C GLY A 81 -1.28 20.10 25.55
N ASP A 82 -1.30 21.31 24.98
CA ASP A 82 -2.07 22.43 25.51
C ASP A 82 -3.58 22.16 25.51
N LYS A 83 -4.23 22.47 26.64
CA LYS A 83 -5.66 22.27 26.85
C LYS A 83 -6.47 23.10 25.85
N ASN A 84 -6.16 24.37 25.67
CA ASN A 84 -6.94 25.25 24.79
C ASN A 84 -6.86 24.77 23.34
N ALA A 85 -5.67 24.35 22.89
CA ALA A 85 -5.48 23.76 21.56
C ALA A 85 -6.34 22.50 21.36
N PHE A 86 -6.48 21.63 22.37
CA PHE A 86 -7.38 20.47 22.28
C PHE A 86 -8.85 20.90 22.17
N TYR A 87 -9.32 21.79 23.03
CA TYR A 87 -10.73 22.21 23.01
C TYR A 87 -11.08 23.01 21.76
N GLN A 88 -10.17 23.85 21.25
CA GLN A 88 -10.37 24.56 19.98
C GLN A 88 -10.47 23.59 18.80
N ALA A 89 -9.52 22.65 18.70
CA ALA A 89 -9.47 21.72 17.57
C ALA A 89 -10.55 20.63 17.62
N ASN A 90 -10.95 20.17 18.80
CA ASN A 90 -11.84 19.01 18.94
C ASN A 90 -13.27 19.40 19.32
N ALA A 91 -13.48 20.40 20.18
CA ALA A 91 -14.83 20.78 20.61
C ALA A 91 -15.38 21.95 19.79
N THR A 92 -14.67 23.08 19.74
CA THR A 92 -15.14 24.30 19.05
C THR A 92 -15.19 24.12 17.54
N ALA A 93 -14.19 23.49 16.93
CA ALA A 93 -14.24 23.18 15.49
C ALA A 93 -15.39 22.23 15.14
N THR A 94 -15.62 21.18 15.95
CA THR A 94 -16.73 20.24 15.77
C THR A 94 -18.07 20.93 15.86
N GLU A 95 -18.27 21.78 16.87
CA GLU A 95 -19.51 22.55 17.07
C GLU A 95 -19.81 23.46 15.88
N LYS A 96 -18.84 24.25 15.42
CA LYS A 96 -19.00 25.12 14.24
C LYS A 96 -19.37 24.31 12.98
N LEU A 97 -18.70 23.18 12.76
CA LEU A 97 -19.00 22.31 11.62
C LEU A 97 -20.38 21.66 11.75
N ALA A 98 -20.74 21.15 12.94
CA ALA A 98 -22.03 20.52 13.16
C ALA A 98 -23.19 21.53 13.05
N GLU A 99 -22.99 22.76 13.53
CA GLU A 99 -23.94 23.86 13.37
C GLU A 99 -24.08 24.25 11.89
N ALA A 100 -22.97 24.46 11.18
CA ALA A 100 -23.02 24.72 9.73
C ALA A 100 -23.74 23.59 8.97
N ALA A 101 -23.51 22.34 9.34
CA ALA A 101 -24.16 21.19 8.73
C ALA A 101 -25.69 21.23 8.93
N GLY A 102 -26.13 21.55 10.15
CA GLY A 102 -27.55 21.74 10.46
C GLY A 102 -28.16 22.85 9.63
N GLN A 103 -27.50 24.02 9.56
CA GLN A 103 -28.00 25.16 8.80
C GLN A 103 -27.96 24.98 7.27
N CYS A 104 -27.08 24.11 6.76
CA CYS A 104 -27.01 23.72 5.34
C CYS A 104 -27.95 22.56 4.99
N GLY A 105 -28.64 21.96 5.98
CA GLY A 105 -29.53 20.82 5.74
C GLY A 105 -28.79 19.54 5.33
N ILE A 106 -27.55 19.35 5.79
CA ILE A 106 -26.79 18.13 5.56
C ILE A 106 -27.58 16.92 6.08
N ARG A 107 -27.73 15.87 5.28
CA ARG A 107 -28.57 14.71 5.64
C ARG A 107 -27.94 13.85 6.74
N ARG A 108 -26.62 13.75 6.75
CA ARG A 108 -25.83 12.93 7.68
C ARG A 108 -24.56 13.64 8.09
N PHE A 109 -24.37 13.81 9.40
CA PHE A 109 -23.13 14.30 9.98
C PHE A 109 -22.54 13.23 10.88
N ILE A 110 -21.45 12.60 10.44
CA ILE A 110 -20.78 11.54 11.19
C ILE A 110 -19.55 12.11 11.89
N HIS A 111 -19.56 12.06 13.22
CA HIS A 111 -18.47 12.50 14.07
C HIS A 111 -17.64 11.33 14.58
N ILE A 112 -16.33 11.38 14.39
CA ILE A 112 -15.41 10.39 14.97
C ILE A 112 -14.95 10.84 16.34
N SER A 113 -15.50 10.21 17.39
CA SER A 113 -15.12 10.37 18.78
C SER A 113 -14.12 9.31 19.24
N THR A 114 -14.05 9.01 20.55
CA THR A 114 -13.07 8.08 21.12
C THR A 114 -13.58 7.38 22.39
N PRO A 115 -13.24 6.10 22.59
CA PRO A 115 -13.40 5.39 23.86
C PRO A 115 -12.50 5.90 24.99
N ALA A 116 -11.54 6.81 24.72
CA ALA A 116 -10.70 7.39 25.77
C ALA A 116 -11.50 8.12 26.87
N ILE A 117 -12.77 8.46 26.61
CA ILE A 117 -13.69 9.04 27.58
C ILE A 117 -14.14 8.05 28.67
N TYR A 118 -14.03 6.74 28.41
CA TYR A 118 -14.31 5.68 29.38
C TYR A 118 -13.08 5.38 30.26
N PHE A 119 -11.89 5.84 29.87
CA PHE A 119 -10.66 5.40 30.52
C PHE A 119 -10.48 6.04 31.91
N ASP A 120 -10.45 5.22 32.96
CA ASP A 120 -10.35 5.63 34.37
C ASP A 120 -9.23 4.90 35.15
N PHE A 121 -8.22 4.37 34.44
CA PHE A 121 -7.09 3.60 35.01
C PHE A 121 -7.50 2.30 35.73
N ARG A 122 -8.55 1.65 35.24
CA ARG A 122 -9.01 0.34 35.71
C ARG A 122 -9.25 -0.59 34.51
N PRO A 123 -9.16 -1.91 34.71
CA PRO A 123 -9.56 -2.86 33.68
C PRO A 123 -11.07 -2.77 33.46
N HIS A 124 -11.47 -2.87 32.21
CA HIS A 124 -12.86 -2.93 31.79
C HIS A 124 -13.08 -4.04 30.78
N GLN A 125 -14.29 -4.61 30.79
CA GLN A 125 -14.71 -5.59 29.80
C GLN A 125 -16.10 -5.19 29.29
N ASP A 126 -16.29 -5.28 27.99
CA ASP A 126 -17.57 -5.08 27.30
C ASP A 126 -18.25 -3.73 27.64
N VAL A 127 -17.47 -2.65 27.66
CA VAL A 127 -17.98 -1.31 28.02
C VAL A 127 -18.96 -0.79 26.98
N ASP A 128 -20.19 -0.50 27.40
CA ASP A 128 -21.21 0.12 26.55
C ASP A 128 -21.04 1.64 26.38
N GLU A 129 -21.84 2.25 25.51
CA GLU A 129 -21.77 3.68 25.20
C GLU A 129 -22.31 4.60 26.30
N GLY A 130 -23.01 4.05 27.30
CA GLY A 130 -23.55 4.77 28.45
C GLY A 130 -22.53 4.98 29.56
N TYR A 131 -21.47 4.18 29.61
CA TYR A 131 -20.39 4.37 30.56
C TYR A 131 -19.58 5.65 30.29
N ARG A 132 -19.13 6.31 31.37
CA ARG A 132 -18.24 7.48 31.32
C ARG A 132 -17.32 7.51 32.53
N ALA A 133 -16.04 7.80 32.32
CA ALA A 133 -15.12 8.04 33.43
C ALA A 133 -15.53 9.29 34.23
N ARG A 134 -15.47 9.20 35.56
CA ARG A 134 -15.73 10.34 36.48
C ARG A 134 -14.76 11.49 36.21
N ARG A 135 -13.49 11.18 35.93
CA ARG A 135 -12.43 12.12 35.58
C ARG A 135 -11.68 11.62 34.35
N PHE A 136 -11.53 12.48 33.35
CA PHE A 136 -10.79 12.14 32.14
C PHE A 136 -9.28 12.11 32.40
N ALA A 137 -8.61 11.11 31.81
CA ALA A 137 -7.17 10.90 31.98
C ALA A 137 -6.30 12.01 31.35
N ASN A 138 -6.81 12.71 30.33
CA ASN A 138 -6.09 13.78 29.64
C ASN A 138 -7.05 14.78 28.98
N HIS A 139 -6.49 15.88 28.46
CA HIS A 139 -7.25 16.92 27.75
C HIS A 139 -7.87 16.42 26.45
N TYR A 140 -7.25 15.44 25.77
CA TYR A 140 -7.81 14.84 24.57
C TYR A 140 -9.18 14.21 24.84
N ALA A 141 -9.28 13.29 25.81
CA ALA A 141 -10.53 12.66 26.21
C ALA A 141 -11.58 13.70 26.63
N GLY A 142 -11.20 14.68 27.46
CA GLY A 142 -12.11 15.76 27.87
C GLY A 142 -12.63 16.62 26.71
N SER A 143 -11.77 16.94 25.74
CA SER A 143 -12.16 17.72 24.56
C SER A 143 -13.07 16.94 23.59
N LYS A 144 -12.86 15.62 23.47
CA LYS A 144 -13.70 14.74 22.65
C LYS A 144 -15.07 14.56 23.27
N TYR A 145 -15.15 14.36 24.59
CA TYR A 145 -16.43 14.35 25.30
C TYR A 145 -17.17 15.69 25.16
N ALA A 146 -16.47 16.83 25.30
CA ALA A 146 -17.07 18.15 25.10
C ALA A 146 -17.64 18.33 23.68
N ALA A 147 -16.99 17.79 22.65
CA ALA A 147 -17.48 17.78 21.29
C ALA A 147 -18.80 17.01 21.15
N GLU A 148 -18.89 15.83 21.78
CA GLU A 148 -20.13 15.03 21.78
C GLU A 148 -21.27 15.79 22.45
N GLN A 149 -21.04 16.43 23.60
CA GLN A 149 -22.08 17.19 24.30
C GLN A 149 -22.61 18.37 23.47
N ARG A 150 -21.71 19.09 22.79
CA ARG A 150 -22.09 20.19 21.88
C ARG A 150 -22.91 19.70 20.70
N LEU A 151 -22.53 18.55 20.14
CA LEU A 151 -23.29 17.93 19.05
C LEU A 151 -24.67 17.43 19.53
N GLN A 152 -24.77 16.84 20.72
CA GLN A 152 -26.06 16.46 21.32
C GLN A 152 -26.99 17.67 21.51
N ALA A 153 -26.45 18.82 21.92
CA ALA A 153 -27.23 20.05 22.05
C ALA A 153 -27.79 20.58 20.72
N LEU A 154 -27.20 20.19 19.58
CA LEU A 154 -27.67 20.60 18.24
C LEU A 154 -28.75 19.67 17.67
N VAL A 155 -28.86 18.44 18.16
CA VAL A 155 -29.85 17.44 17.71
C VAL A 155 -31.28 18.00 17.66
N PRO A 156 -31.84 18.60 18.74
CA PRO A 156 -33.21 19.12 18.70
C PRO A 156 -33.35 20.38 17.83
N ARG A 157 -32.25 21.08 17.52
CA ARG A 157 -32.27 22.34 16.77
C ARG A 157 -32.35 22.13 15.25
N TYR A 158 -31.87 20.98 14.76
CA TYR A 158 -31.78 20.69 13.33
C TYR A 158 -32.33 19.29 13.01
N PRO A 159 -33.66 19.07 13.07
CA PRO A 159 -34.27 17.75 12.89
C PRO A 159 -34.04 17.15 11.49
N GLN A 160 -33.74 17.96 10.48
CA GLN A 160 -33.38 17.54 9.12
C GLN A 160 -32.00 16.89 9.02
N THR A 161 -31.11 17.15 9.99
CA THR A 161 -29.75 16.63 10.02
C THR A 161 -29.65 15.52 11.06
N THR A 162 -29.33 14.31 10.59
CA THR A 162 -29.03 13.19 11.49
C THR A 162 -27.55 13.23 11.87
N TYR A 163 -27.28 13.53 13.13
CA TYR A 163 -25.93 13.47 13.69
C TYR A 163 -25.65 12.06 14.24
N VAL A 164 -24.50 11.49 13.95
CA VAL A 164 -24.10 10.15 14.43
C VAL A 164 -22.68 10.22 14.97
N ILE A 165 -22.45 9.61 16.14
CA ILE A 165 -21.15 9.60 16.81
C ILE A 165 -20.60 8.17 16.79
N LEU A 166 -19.39 8.00 16.25
CA LEU A 166 -18.68 6.72 16.27
C LEU A 166 -17.47 6.81 17.20
N ARG A 167 -17.26 5.80 18.06
CA ARG A 167 -16.15 5.71 19.02
C ARG A 167 -15.23 4.53 18.66
N PRO A 168 -14.38 4.64 17.62
CA PRO A 168 -13.44 3.59 17.27
C PRO A 168 -12.28 3.48 18.27
N ARG A 169 -11.84 2.25 18.58
CA ARG A 169 -10.72 1.99 19.50
C ARG A 169 -9.45 1.56 18.77
N GLY A 170 -8.31 2.12 19.14
CA GLY A 170 -6.99 1.64 18.73
C GLY A 170 -6.83 1.46 17.22
N LEU A 171 -7.03 2.54 16.46
CA LEU A 171 -7.03 2.45 15.00
C LEU A 171 -5.64 2.08 14.48
N PHE A 172 -5.58 1.08 13.60
CA PHE A 172 -4.39 0.72 12.84
C PHE A 172 -4.75 0.48 11.37
N GLY A 173 -3.77 0.60 10.48
CA GLY A 173 -4.02 0.40 9.05
C GLY A 173 -3.13 1.26 8.15
N PRO A 174 -3.40 1.22 6.83
CA PRO A 174 -2.80 2.14 5.87
C PRO A 174 -2.90 3.59 6.34
N HIS A 175 -1.84 4.37 6.13
CA HIS A 175 -1.74 5.77 6.51
C HIS A 175 -1.77 6.08 8.02
N ASP A 176 -1.61 5.08 8.90
CA ASP A 176 -1.39 5.30 10.33
C ASP A 176 -0.21 6.28 10.55
N ARG A 177 -0.44 7.28 11.40
CA ARG A 177 0.55 8.31 11.78
C ARG A 177 0.80 8.35 13.30
N VAL A 178 0.12 7.50 14.06
CA VAL A 178 0.03 7.60 15.53
C VAL A 178 0.62 6.37 16.20
N ILE A 179 0.15 5.16 15.90
CA ILE A 179 0.50 3.98 16.69
C ILE A 179 1.72 3.28 16.09
N VAL A 180 1.60 2.73 14.87
CA VAL A 180 2.67 1.90 14.28
C VAL A 180 3.99 2.66 14.11
N PRO A 181 4.01 3.93 13.63
CA PRO A 181 5.27 4.66 13.49
C PRO A 181 6.03 4.85 14.80
N ARG A 182 5.33 5.08 15.93
CA ARG A 182 5.96 5.24 17.25
C ARG A 182 6.60 3.93 17.73
N LEU A 183 5.95 2.79 17.45
CA LEU A 183 6.48 1.47 17.78
C LEU A 183 7.74 1.16 16.97
N LEU A 184 7.74 1.43 15.67
CA LEU A 184 8.90 1.23 14.81
C LEU A 184 10.07 2.13 15.22
N GLN A 185 9.80 3.40 15.54
CA GLN A 185 10.83 4.33 16.04
C GLN A 185 11.42 3.86 17.38
N GLN A 186 10.60 3.34 18.29
CA GLN A 186 11.11 2.77 19.54
C GLN A 186 11.99 1.55 19.28
N LEU A 187 11.57 0.63 18.41
CA LEU A 187 12.36 -0.55 18.05
C LEU A 187 13.72 -0.17 17.46
N GLU A 188 13.75 0.81 16.55
CA GLU A 188 14.98 1.31 15.96
C GLU A 188 15.90 1.93 17.02
N ARG A 189 15.37 2.81 17.88
CA ARG A 189 16.12 3.48 18.94
C ARG A 189 16.66 2.50 19.99
N ASP A 190 15.87 1.48 20.34
CA ASP A 190 16.14 0.58 21.45
C ASP A 190 16.81 -0.74 21.00
N GLY A 191 17.36 -0.80 19.77
CA GLY A 191 18.12 -1.95 19.27
C GLY A 191 17.28 -3.23 19.11
N GLY A 192 16.03 -3.09 18.66
CA GLY A 192 15.09 -4.20 18.48
C GLY A 192 14.36 -4.64 19.75
N VAL A 193 14.48 -3.90 20.85
CA VAL A 193 13.78 -4.22 22.12
C VAL A 193 12.54 -3.33 22.29
N LEU A 194 11.37 -3.95 22.31
CA LEU A 194 10.10 -3.26 22.59
C LEU A 194 9.71 -3.48 24.06
N ARG A 195 9.71 -2.39 24.83
CA ARG A 195 9.40 -2.39 26.27
C ARG A 195 7.92 -2.07 26.48
N LEU A 196 7.17 -3.01 27.06
CA LEU A 196 5.74 -2.86 27.32
C LEU A 196 5.40 -3.20 28.77
N PRO A 197 4.38 -2.54 29.36
CA PRO A 197 3.87 -2.92 30.67
C PRO A 197 3.38 -4.36 30.62
N SER A 198 3.82 -5.17 31.58
CA SER A 198 3.45 -6.59 31.68
C SER A 198 3.66 -7.40 30.38
N GLY A 199 4.57 -6.97 29.52
CA GLY A 199 4.87 -7.64 28.24
C GLY A 199 3.77 -7.55 27.20
N GLY A 200 2.85 -6.59 27.28
CA GLY A 200 1.76 -6.43 26.31
C GLY A 200 0.64 -7.45 26.45
N ARG A 201 0.45 -8.01 27.65
CA ARG A 201 -0.59 -9.02 27.94
C ARG A 201 -2.02 -8.47 27.96
N ALA A 202 -2.18 -7.15 27.99
CA ALA A 202 -3.48 -6.48 28.07
C ALA A 202 -4.35 -6.86 26.86
N MET A 203 -5.61 -7.21 27.13
CA MET A 203 -6.62 -7.53 26.13
C MET A 203 -7.28 -6.25 25.64
N LEU A 204 -7.16 -5.97 24.34
CA LEU A 204 -7.52 -4.70 23.74
C LEU A 204 -8.37 -4.92 22.48
N ASP A 205 -9.46 -4.17 22.34
CA ASP A 205 -10.04 -3.91 21.02
C ASP A 205 -9.15 -2.96 20.22
N LEU A 206 -8.65 -3.46 19.10
CA LEU A 206 -7.93 -2.71 18.06
C LEU A 206 -8.79 -2.74 16.81
N THR A 207 -8.90 -1.62 16.11
CA THR A 207 -9.84 -1.51 14.97
C THR A 207 -9.09 -1.21 13.69
N PHE A 208 -9.26 -2.06 12.69
CA PHE A 208 -8.71 -1.81 11.37
C PHE A 208 -9.41 -0.60 10.75
N VAL A 209 -8.63 0.34 10.21
CA VAL A 209 -9.14 1.64 9.76
C VAL A 209 -10.27 1.53 8.74
N LEU A 210 -10.24 0.54 7.83
CA LEU A 210 -11.30 0.37 6.83
C LEU A 210 -12.61 -0.19 7.42
N ASN A 211 -12.58 -0.86 8.57
CA ASN A 211 -13.80 -1.20 9.29
C ASN A 211 -14.47 0.04 9.89
N VAL A 212 -13.67 1.02 10.34
CA VAL A 212 -14.22 2.32 10.79
C VAL A 212 -14.84 3.07 9.60
N VAL A 213 -14.18 3.08 8.45
CA VAL A 213 -14.72 3.67 7.21
C VAL A 213 -16.02 2.96 6.79
N HIS A 214 -16.07 1.63 6.90
CA HIS A 214 -17.30 0.87 6.67
C HIS A 214 -18.43 1.28 7.64
N ALA A 215 -18.13 1.47 8.93
CA ALA A 215 -19.12 1.96 9.89
C ALA A 215 -19.62 3.38 9.55
N MET A 216 -18.76 4.24 9.01
CA MET A 216 -19.15 5.57 8.52
C MET A 216 -20.07 5.48 7.30
N ASP A 217 -19.80 4.56 6.39
CA ASP A 217 -20.65 4.29 5.23
C ASP A 217 -22.03 3.78 5.65
N LEU A 218 -22.08 2.80 6.57
CA LEU A 218 -23.33 2.34 7.16
C LEU A 218 -24.09 3.48 7.86
N ALA A 219 -23.41 4.32 8.64
CA ALA A 219 -24.04 5.44 9.32
C ALA A 219 -24.59 6.49 8.35
N SER A 220 -24.06 6.55 7.13
CA SER A 220 -24.54 7.45 6.07
C SER A 220 -25.80 6.90 5.40
N CYS A 221 -25.83 5.60 5.17
CA CYS A 221 -26.88 4.95 4.37
C CYS A 221 -28.04 4.39 5.20
N ARG A 222 -27.81 4.06 6.48
CA ARG A 222 -28.81 3.40 7.32
C ARG A 222 -30.03 4.32 7.53
N PRO A 223 -31.24 3.86 7.19
CA PRO A 223 -32.46 4.62 7.44
C PRO A 223 -32.79 4.59 8.94
N ARG A 224 -33.53 5.61 9.40
CA ARG A 224 -34.11 5.68 10.75
C ARG A 224 -33.12 5.60 11.93
N LEU A 225 -31.83 5.90 11.70
CA LEU A 225 -30.92 6.13 12.83
C LEU A 225 -31.40 7.35 13.63
N ALA A 226 -31.48 7.20 14.95
CA ALA A 226 -31.75 8.31 15.83
C ALA A 226 -30.62 9.36 15.70
N SER A 227 -30.98 10.63 15.54
CA SER A 227 -30.00 11.71 15.59
C SER A 227 -29.43 11.81 17.02
N GLY A 228 -28.12 11.96 17.14
CA GLY A 228 -27.39 11.84 18.40
C GLY A 228 -27.00 10.41 18.79
N ALA A 229 -27.29 9.40 17.97
CA ALA A 229 -26.89 8.02 18.28
C ALA A 229 -25.37 7.87 18.38
N VAL A 230 -24.94 7.00 19.29
CA VAL A 230 -23.53 6.77 19.62
C VAL A 230 -23.23 5.28 19.52
N TYR A 231 -22.14 4.93 18.83
CA TYR A 231 -21.74 3.54 18.62
C TYR A 231 -20.25 3.33 18.89
N ASN A 232 -19.92 2.33 19.70
CA ASN A 232 -18.59 1.77 19.81
C ASN A 232 -18.28 0.96 18.54
N ILE A 233 -17.14 1.22 17.91
CA ILE A 233 -16.72 0.53 16.69
C ILE A 233 -15.43 -0.22 16.97
N THR A 234 -15.47 -1.55 16.86
CA THR A 234 -14.32 -2.45 17.08
C THR A 234 -14.20 -3.47 15.94
N ASN A 235 -13.15 -4.27 15.93
CA ASN A 235 -13.02 -5.41 15.01
C ASN A 235 -13.73 -6.69 15.50
N HIS A 236 -14.44 -6.65 16.64
CA HIS A 236 -15.12 -7.81 17.25
C HIS A 236 -14.19 -8.99 17.57
N GLN A 237 -12.88 -8.73 17.60
CA GLN A 237 -11.82 -9.71 17.81
C GLN A 237 -10.78 -9.08 18.74
N PRO A 238 -11.10 -8.89 20.03
CA PRO A 238 -10.13 -8.37 20.99
C PRO A 238 -8.90 -9.28 21.01
N GLN A 239 -7.71 -8.67 21.07
CA GLN A 239 -6.43 -9.38 21.05
C GLN A 239 -5.55 -8.91 22.20
N ARG A 240 -4.63 -9.77 22.65
CA ARG A 240 -3.52 -9.27 23.45
C ARG A 240 -2.66 -8.38 22.57
N LEU A 241 -2.18 -7.26 23.11
CA LEU A 241 -1.30 -6.37 22.36
C LEU A 241 -0.06 -7.10 21.82
N ALA A 242 0.51 -8.00 22.63
CA ALA A 242 1.67 -8.80 22.24
C ALA A 242 1.42 -9.64 20.97
N ASP A 243 0.23 -10.24 20.84
CA ASP A 243 -0.12 -11.13 19.74
C ASP A 243 -0.29 -10.34 18.44
N MET A 244 -1.00 -9.21 18.50
CA MET A 244 -1.13 -8.30 17.34
C MET A 244 0.22 -7.76 16.89
N LEU A 245 1.08 -7.37 17.83
CA LEU A 245 2.44 -6.90 17.52
C LEU A 245 3.30 -8.00 16.90
N HIS A 246 3.20 -9.23 17.39
CA HIS A 246 3.92 -10.36 16.81
C HIS A 246 3.47 -10.60 15.35
N ALA A 247 2.16 -10.64 15.12
CA ALA A 247 1.62 -10.80 13.78
C ALA A 247 2.07 -9.68 12.83
N LEU A 248 2.02 -8.42 13.27
CA LEU A 248 2.43 -7.29 12.43
C LEU A 248 3.95 -7.23 12.22
N LEU A 249 4.73 -7.17 13.30
CA LEU A 249 6.16 -6.87 13.23
C LEU A 249 6.98 -8.06 12.75
N HIS A 250 6.70 -9.26 13.26
CA HIS A 250 7.44 -10.46 12.88
C HIS A 250 6.86 -11.07 11.61
N GLN A 251 5.58 -11.47 11.62
CA GLN A 251 5.02 -12.23 10.49
C GLN A 251 4.84 -11.38 9.23
N GLN A 252 4.32 -10.16 9.35
CA GLN A 252 4.16 -9.30 8.18
C GLN A 252 5.44 -8.58 7.81
N LEU A 253 6.16 -7.94 8.74
CA LEU A 253 7.32 -7.11 8.38
C LEU A 253 8.66 -7.86 8.38
N GLY A 254 8.73 -9.09 8.90
CA GLY A 254 9.97 -9.86 8.97
C GLY A 254 10.99 -9.29 9.96
N LEU A 255 10.53 -8.49 10.93
CA LEU A 255 11.41 -7.87 11.93
C LEU A 255 11.72 -8.85 13.06
N ASN A 256 13.00 -9.01 13.34
CA ASN A 256 13.46 -9.67 14.56
C ASN A 256 13.41 -8.66 15.70
N TYR A 257 12.62 -8.94 16.73
CA TYR A 257 12.49 -8.06 17.89
C TYR A 257 12.28 -8.88 19.17
N ARG A 258 12.59 -8.26 20.32
CA ARG A 258 12.37 -8.85 21.65
C ARG A 258 11.34 -8.03 22.42
N LEU A 259 10.29 -8.68 22.89
CA LEU A 259 9.38 -8.10 23.88
C LEU A 259 10.03 -8.17 25.27
N GLN A 260 10.13 -7.02 25.94
CA GLN A 260 10.58 -6.94 27.33
C GLN A 260 9.44 -6.45 28.21
N ALA A 261 9.03 -7.30 29.15
CA ALA A 261 8.06 -6.91 30.16
C ALA A 261 8.70 -5.95 31.17
N VAL A 262 8.01 -4.85 31.45
CA VAL A 262 8.39 -3.89 32.48
C VAL A 262 7.25 -3.77 33.50
N PRO A 263 7.54 -3.75 34.82
CA PRO A 263 6.50 -3.55 35.83
C PRO A 263 5.75 -2.24 35.60
N TYR A 264 4.42 -2.29 35.62
CA TYR A 264 3.58 -1.12 35.41
C TYR A 264 3.87 0.03 36.39
N PRO A 265 4.02 -0.18 37.72
CA PRO A 265 4.30 0.91 38.65
C PRO A 265 5.57 1.70 38.29
N LEU A 266 6.60 1.01 37.77
CA LEU A 266 7.85 1.64 37.33
C LEU A 266 7.63 2.52 36.11
N LEU A 267 6.96 2.00 35.07
CA LEU A 267 6.64 2.78 33.87
C LEU A 267 5.72 3.96 34.19
N TYR A 268 4.77 3.79 35.11
CA TYR A 268 3.85 4.83 35.53
C TYR A 268 4.58 5.95 36.28
N ALA A 269 5.49 5.60 37.20
CA ALA A 269 6.32 6.58 37.92
C ALA A 269 7.26 7.34 36.96
N LEU A 270 7.95 6.62 36.06
CA LEU A 270 8.80 7.22 35.03
C LEU A 270 8.01 8.19 34.15
N ALA A 271 6.83 7.78 33.69
CA ALA A 271 5.97 8.63 32.89
C ALA A 271 5.52 9.89 33.66
N GLY A 272 5.24 9.78 34.97
CA GLY A 272 4.96 10.92 35.83
C GLY A 272 6.11 11.93 35.89
N GLY A 273 7.35 11.45 36.01
CA GLY A 273 8.55 12.29 35.96
C GLY A 273 8.75 12.97 34.61
N LEU A 274 8.55 12.23 33.51
CA LEU A 274 8.64 12.78 32.15
C LEU A 274 7.55 13.82 31.87
N GLU A 275 6.32 13.59 32.34
CA GLU A 275 5.24 14.58 32.26
C GLU A 275 5.58 15.85 33.05
N LEU A 276 6.15 15.73 34.24
CA LEU A 276 6.58 16.89 35.04
C LEU A 276 7.64 17.70 34.29
N LEU A 277 8.66 17.05 33.74
CA LEU A 277 9.70 17.69 32.92
C LEU A 277 9.11 18.33 31.64
N ALA A 278 8.16 17.66 31.00
CA ALA A 278 7.46 18.16 29.82
C ALA A 278 6.66 19.45 30.10
N ARG A 279 6.15 19.63 31.33
CA ARG A 279 5.47 20.89 31.71
C ARG A 279 6.43 22.08 31.75
N PHE A 280 7.70 21.86 32.07
CA PHE A 280 8.72 22.91 32.06
C PHE A 280 9.30 23.15 30.66
N THR A 281 9.50 22.08 29.89
CA THR A 281 10.12 22.18 28.54
C THR A 281 9.13 22.50 27.43
N GLY A 282 7.82 22.30 27.66
CA GLY A 282 6.77 22.45 26.65
C GLY A 282 6.76 21.37 25.57
N LYS A 283 7.69 20.40 25.60
CA LYS A 283 7.80 19.32 24.60
C LYS A 283 6.94 18.12 25.00
N GLU A 284 6.39 17.40 24.01
CA GLU A 284 5.65 16.15 24.27
C GLU A 284 6.58 15.12 24.92
N PRO A 285 6.23 14.54 26.09
CA PRO A 285 7.06 13.53 26.72
C PRO A 285 7.04 12.24 25.87
N LEU A 286 8.14 11.49 25.90
CA LEU A 286 8.24 10.20 25.22
C LEU A 286 7.20 9.20 25.70
N LEU A 287 6.77 9.32 26.96
CA LEU A 287 5.82 8.45 27.60
C LEU A 287 4.92 9.26 28.53
N THR A 288 3.61 9.04 28.44
CA THR A 288 2.63 9.60 29.38
C THR A 288 2.03 8.48 30.23
N ARG A 289 1.56 8.82 31.43
CA ARG A 289 0.85 7.89 32.32
C ARG A 289 -0.37 7.29 31.62
N TYR A 290 -1.07 8.11 30.83
CA TYR A 290 -2.17 7.65 29.99
C TYR A 290 -1.71 6.60 28.96
N SER A 291 -0.63 6.86 28.21
CA SER A 291 -0.16 5.94 27.16
C SER A 291 0.30 4.60 27.75
N VAL A 292 0.96 4.61 28.92
CA VAL A 292 1.33 3.37 29.64
C VAL A 292 0.10 2.62 30.09
N ALA A 293 -0.82 3.31 30.76
CA ALA A 293 -1.99 2.68 31.35
C ALA A 293 -2.96 2.15 30.26
N ALA A 294 -3.09 2.84 29.13
CA ALA A 294 -3.93 2.44 28.01
C ALA A 294 -3.51 1.12 27.35
N VAL A 295 -2.24 0.72 27.50
CA VAL A 295 -1.73 -0.57 27.03
C VAL A 295 -1.41 -1.54 28.17
N HIS A 296 -1.75 -1.18 29.41
CA HIS A 296 -1.62 -2.04 30.59
C HIS A 296 -2.96 -2.63 31.03
N PHE A 297 -4.02 -1.82 31.07
CA PHE A 297 -5.33 -2.26 31.50
C PHE A 297 -6.12 -2.84 30.34
N ASP A 298 -6.78 -3.98 30.60
CA ASP A 298 -7.77 -4.55 29.68
C ASP A 298 -8.89 -3.54 29.45
N MET A 299 -9.34 -3.44 28.21
CA MET A 299 -10.51 -2.63 27.87
C MET A 299 -11.06 -3.10 26.53
N THR A 300 -12.16 -3.84 26.61
CA THR A 300 -12.99 -4.22 25.47
C THR A 300 -14.30 -3.44 25.48
N LEU A 301 -14.91 -3.25 24.32
CA LEU A 301 -16.11 -2.45 24.16
C LEU A 301 -17.28 -3.31 23.69
N SER A 302 -18.47 -2.99 24.21
CA SER A 302 -19.69 -3.61 23.71
C SER A 302 -19.95 -3.21 22.27
N GLN A 303 -20.31 -4.22 21.48
CA GLN A 303 -20.63 -4.09 20.05
C GLN A 303 -22.14 -4.17 19.77
N THR A 304 -22.95 -4.37 20.81
CA THR A 304 -24.38 -4.68 20.71
C THR A 304 -25.13 -3.63 19.90
N ARG A 305 -25.03 -2.34 20.26
CA ARG A 305 -25.73 -1.26 19.56
C ARG A 305 -25.26 -1.07 18.13
N ALA A 306 -23.95 -1.18 17.89
CA ALA A 306 -23.39 -1.09 16.54
C ALA A 306 -23.93 -2.23 15.65
N VAL A 307 -24.08 -3.44 16.18
CA VAL A 307 -24.66 -4.57 15.46
C VAL A 307 -26.15 -4.39 15.21
N GLU A 308 -26.92 -4.08 16.25
CA GLU A 308 -28.38 -4.12 16.22
C GLU A 308 -28.99 -2.89 15.52
N GLU A 309 -28.51 -1.69 15.84
CA GLU A 309 -29.07 -0.43 15.33
C GLU A 309 -28.41 -0.03 14.01
N LEU A 310 -27.07 0.03 14.01
CA LEU A 310 -26.28 0.46 12.85
C LEU A 310 -26.16 -0.65 11.78
N GLY A 311 -26.31 -1.93 12.15
CA GLY A 311 -26.11 -3.06 11.25
C GLY A 311 -24.63 -3.34 10.97
N TYR A 312 -23.74 -2.87 11.84
CA TYR A 312 -22.30 -2.99 11.67
C TYR A 312 -21.81 -4.39 12.03
N ARG A 313 -21.15 -5.03 11.07
CA ARG A 313 -20.21 -6.12 11.32
C ARG A 313 -18.88 -5.82 10.62
N PRO A 314 -17.73 -6.14 11.23
CA PRO A 314 -16.43 -5.92 10.61
C PRO A 314 -16.36 -6.59 9.23
N ARG A 315 -15.99 -5.82 8.21
CA ARG A 315 -15.79 -6.33 6.85
C ARG A 315 -14.45 -7.04 6.71
N TYR A 316 -13.47 -6.61 7.48
CA TYR A 316 -12.12 -7.17 7.52
C TYR A 316 -11.87 -7.79 8.89
N SER A 317 -11.36 -9.00 8.90
CA SER A 317 -10.84 -9.63 10.11
C SER A 317 -9.58 -8.91 10.62
N MET A 318 -9.18 -9.20 11.86
CA MET A 318 -7.90 -8.75 12.43
C MET A 318 -6.71 -9.27 11.62
N GLU A 319 -6.74 -10.53 11.18
CA GLU A 319 -5.69 -11.11 10.36
C GLU A 319 -5.52 -10.36 9.03
N GLU A 320 -6.62 -10.12 8.31
CA GLU A 320 -6.60 -9.34 7.06
C GLU A 320 -6.17 -7.90 7.29
N GLY A 321 -6.68 -7.27 8.35
CA GLY A 321 -6.29 -5.91 8.72
C GLY A 321 -4.78 -5.81 8.98
N ILE A 322 -4.20 -6.78 9.71
CA ILE A 322 -2.77 -6.84 10.00
C ILE A 322 -1.97 -7.06 8.71
N ARG A 323 -2.40 -7.99 7.85
CA ARG A 323 -1.77 -8.24 6.55
C ARG A 323 -1.74 -6.99 5.67
N LEU A 324 -2.89 -6.34 5.47
CA LEU A 324 -3.01 -5.13 4.66
C LEU A 324 -2.19 -3.96 5.24
N THR A 325 -2.10 -3.88 6.57
CA THR A 325 -1.22 -2.91 7.24
C THR A 325 0.24 -3.18 6.91
N GLY A 326 0.68 -4.43 7.02
CA GLY A 326 2.05 -4.84 6.69
C GLY A 326 2.41 -4.60 5.22
N GLU A 327 1.51 -4.92 4.29
CA GLU A 327 1.66 -4.64 2.86
C GLU A 327 1.83 -3.14 2.58
N TRP A 328 1.00 -2.32 3.22
CA TRP A 328 1.11 -0.86 3.08
C TRP A 328 2.42 -0.33 3.68
N LEU A 329 2.88 -0.83 4.82
CA LEU A 329 4.14 -0.40 5.43
C LEU A 329 5.37 -0.79 4.59
N LYS A 330 5.35 -1.97 3.96
CA LYS A 330 6.37 -2.36 2.98
C LYS A 330 6.36 -1.44 1.76
N ASN A 331 5.22 -0.78 1.49
CA ASN A 331 5.06 0.06 0.31
C ASN A 331 4.17 1.31 0.54
N PRO A 332 4.67 2.30 1.29
CA PRO A 332 3.85 3.41 1.80
C PRO A 332 3.29 4.33 0.71
N ARG A 333 3.83 4.24 -0.51
CA ARG A 333 3.44 5.05 -1.68
C ARG A 333 2.42 4.36 -2.58
N GLY A 334 1.90 3.19 -2.20
CA GLY A 334 0.93 2.45 -2.99
C GLY A 334 1.47 2.07 -4.38
N ARG A 335 2.78 1.80 -4.48
CA ARG A 335 3.33 1.29 -5.74
C ARG A 335 2.86 -0.14 -5.88
N THR A 336 2.04 -0.48 -6.88
CA THR A 336 1.81 -1.89 -7.17
C THR A 336 3.18 -2.54 -7.45
N MET A 337 3.60 -3.47 -6.60
CA MET A 337 4.84 -4.20 -6.82
C MET A 337 4.62 -5.12 -8.01
N ALA A 338 5.46 -4.97 -9.04
CA ALA A 338 5.47 -5.90 -10.15
C ALA A 338 5.93 -7.28 -9.63
N LYS A 339 5.13 -8.32 -9.85
CA LYS A 339 5.60 -9.70 -9.66
C LYS A 339 6.30 -10.12 -10.96
N ILE A 340 7.48 -10.71 -10.83
CA ILE A 340 8.24 -11.21 -11.97
C ILE A 340 8.35 -12.72 -11.80
N ARG A 341 7.78 -13.47 -12.74
CA ARG A 341 8.00 -14.92 -12.85
C ARG A 341 9.04 -15.19 -13.93
N VAL A 342 9.93 -16.12 -13.68
CA VAL A 342 11.03 -16.49 -14.59
C VAL A 342 10.73 -17.87 -15.16
N PHE A 343 10.86 -18.02 -16.46
CA PHE A 343 10.78 -19.28 -17.18
C PHE A 343 12.13 -19.57 -17.83
N GLU A 344 12.63 -20.79 -17.67
CA GLU A 344 13.78 -21.27 -18.45
C GLU A 344 13.23 -22.07 -19.63
N VAL A 345 13.55 -21.64 -20.85
CA VAL A 345 12.92 -22.14 -22.08
C VAL A 345 14.03 -22.59 -23.03
N GLY A 346 14.61 -23.75 -22.68
CA GLY A 346 15.79 -24.30 -23.35
C GLY A 346 17.10 -23.62 -22.92
N TYR A 347 18.21 -24.12 -23.46
CA TYR A 347 19.54 -23.60 -23.17
C TYR A 347 20.52 -23.91 -24.29
N CYS A 348 21.62 -23.17 -24.36
CA CYS A 348 22.76 -23.55 -25.18
C CYS A 348 23.99 -23.86 -24.33
N THR A 349 24.97 -24.52 -24.94
CA THR A 349 26.28 -24.75 -24.31
C THR A 349 27.38 -24.03 -25.08
N HIS A 350 28.28 -23.36 -24.36
CA HIS A 350 29.42 -22.66 -24.95
C HIS A 350 30.66 -22.85 -24.07
N ILE A 351 31.86 -22.84 -24.68
CA ILE A 351 33.12 -22.69 -23.93
C ILE A 351 33.07 -21.37 -23.14
N GLY A 352 33.25 -21.43 -21.82
CA GLY A 352 33.03 -20.31 -20.90
C GLY A 352 33.77 -19.04 -21.30
N CYS A 353 35.04 -19.15 -21.72
CA CYS A 353 35.85 -18.00 -22.15
C CYS A 353 35.33 -17.26 -23.40
N MET A 354 34.51 -17.91 -24.23
CA MET A 354 33.92 -17.30 -25.43
C MET A 354 32.63 -16.53 -25.12
N ALA A 355 31.97 -16.82 -24.00
CA ALA A 355 30.71 -16.19 -23.59
C ALA A 355 30.87 -15.23 -22.40
N LEU A 356 31.84 -15.46 -21.51
CA LEU A 356 32.09 -14.67 -20.31
C LEU A 356 33.58 -14.31 -20.20
N ARG A 357 33.89 -13.02 -20.21
CA ARG A 357 35.27 -12.51 -20.13
C ARG A 357 35.85 -12.86 -18.76
N GLY A 358 36.86 -13.73 -18.74
CA GLY A 358 37.50 -14.24 -17.51
C GLY A 358 37.03 -15.62 -17.06
N ALA A 359 36.09 -16.27 -17.77
CA ALA A 359 35.74 -17.67 -17.52
C ALA A 359 36.75 -18.63 -18.19
N GLY A 360 36.92 -19.83 -17.62
CA GLY A 360 37.84 -20.85 -18.14
C GLY A 360 37.33 -21.58 -19.39
N PHE A 361 38.14 -22.50 -19.92
CA PHE A 361 37.84 -23.30 -21.13
C PHE A 361 36.79 -24.42 -20.93
N ARG A 362 36.08 -24.43 -19.80
CA ARG A 362 35.01 -25.43 -19.56
C ARG A 362 33.78 -25.08 -20.37
N VAL A 363 33.09 -26.10 -20.86
CA VAL A 363 31.78 -25.94 -21.49
C VAL A 363 30.76 -25.58 -20.38
N CYS A 364 30.05 -24.48 -20.58
CA CYS A 364 29.06 -23.93 -19.65
C CYS A 364 27.66 -23.95 -20.28
N LYS A 365 26.64 -24.14 -19.44
CA LYS A 365 25.22 -24.05 -19.80
C LYS A 365 24.74 -22.60 -19.68
N PHE A 366 24.07 -22.10 -20.71
CA PHE A 366 23.47 -20.77 -20.77
C PHE A 366 21.96 -20.93 -21.00
N PRO A 367 21.13 -20.79 -19.94
CA PRO A 367 19.68 -20.90 -20.08
C PRO A 367 19.11 -19.71 -20.84
N ALA A 368 18.24 -19.98 -21.80
CA ALA A 368 17.40 -18.95 -22.41
C ALA A 368 16.23 -18.68 -21.47
N ARG A 369 16.00 -17.40 -21.15
CA ARG A 369 15.01 -17.01 -20.15
C ARG A 369 13.94 -16.12 -20.76
N ALA A 370 12.71 -16.36 -20.33
CA ALA A 370 11.57 -15.49 -20.55
C ALA A 370 11.00 -15.07 -19.20
N TYR A 371 10.32 -13.93 -19.16
CA TYR A 371 9.75 -13.41 -17.93
C TYR A 371 8.29 -13.03 -18.12
N LEU A 372 7.45 -13.32 -17.12
CA LEU A 372 6.10 -12.77 -17.01
C LEU A 372 6.11 -11.68 -15.95
N LEU A 373 5.76 -10.47 -16.38
CA LEU A 373 5.65 -9.27 -15.55
C LEU A 373 4.18 -9.05 -15.20
N GLU A 374 3.81 -9.19 -13.93
CA GLU A 374 2.44 -9.00 -13.45
C GLU A 374 2.34 -7.70 -12.63
N VAL A 375 1.50 -6.77 -13.05
CA VAL A 375 1.26 -5.50 -12.35
C VAL A 375 -0.24 -5.25 -12.24
N GLY A 376 -0.79 -5.42 -11.03
CA GLY A 376 -2.24 -5.40 -10.83
C GLY A 376 -2.88 -6.55 -11.59
N ASN A 377 -3.85 -6.25 -12.45
CA ASN A 377 -4.52 -7.24 -13.32
C ASN A 377 -3.90 -7.32 -14.72
N ARG A 378 -2.77 -6.65 -14.96
CA ARG A 378 -2.08 -6.65 -16.26
C ARG A 378 -0.82 -7.50 -16.21
N ARG A 379 -0.46 -8.08 -17.35
CA ARG A 379 0.56 -9.09 -17.57
C ARG A 379 1.25 -8.85 -18.90
N TRP A 380 2.58 -8.84 -18.90
CA TRP A 380 3.40 -8.73 -20.10
C TRP A 380 4.44 -9.83 -20.13
N LEU A 381 4.74 -10.32 -21.31
CA LEU A 381 5.90 -11.18 -21.53
C LEU A 381 7.13 -10.35 -21.83
N TRP A 382 8.29 -10.87 -21.44
CA TRP A 382 9.59 -10.32 -21.79
C TRP A 382 10.43 -11.45 -22.35
N ASP A 383 10.70 -11.38 -23.66
CA ASP A 383 11.31 -12.41 -24.48
C ASP A 383 10.55 -13.76 -24.47
N THR A 384 10.99 -14.69 -25.31
CA THR A 384 10.30 -15.98 -25.53
C THR A 384 11.16 -17.20 -25.24
N GLY A 385 12.49 -17.07 -25.24
CA GLY A 385 13.37 -18.22 -25.16
C GLY A 385 13.51 -18.98 -26.49
N TYR A 386 14.00 -20.22 -26.42
CA TYR A 386 14.03 -21.12 -27.57
C TYR A 386 12.63 -21.70 -27.88
N ALA A 387 12.43 -22.11 -29.14
CA ALA A 387 11.20 -22.78 -29.58
C ALA A 387 11.46 -23.72 -30.75
N ARG A 388 10.44 -24.50 -31.13
CA ARG A 388 10.50 -25.43 -32.29
C ARG A 388 10.91 -24.74 -33.59
N TYR A 389 10.53 -23.47 -33.77
CA TYR A 389 10.86 -22.70 -34.98
C TYR A 389 12.37 -22.47 -35.11
N PHE A 390 13.10 -22.36 -33.99
CA PHE A 390 14.56 -22.31 -34.01
C PHE A 390 15.14 -23.56 -34.66
N GLN A 391 14.68 -24.75 -34.26
CA GLN A 391 15.16 -26.00 -34.84
C GLN A 391 14.84 -26.07 -36.34
N GLN A 392 13.64 -25.69 -36.75
CA GLN A 392 13.23 -25.67 -38.16
C GLN A 392 14.12 -24.73 -39.00
N GLN A 393 14.34 -23.51 -38.54
CA GLN A 393 15.11 -22.50 -39.27
C GLN A 393 16.63 -22.77 -39.28
N THR A 394 17.11 -23.71 -38.46
CA THR A 394 18.53 -24.08 -38.35
C THR A 394 18.82 -25.51 -38.80
N GLN A 395 17.83 -26.21 -39.39
CA GLN A 395 18.00 -27.57 -39.93
C GLN A 395 18.88 -27.58 -41.20
N SER A 396 18.78 -26.56 -42.03
CA SER A 396 19.46 -26.48 -43.32
C SER A 396 19.99 -25.08 -43.63
N GLY A 397 20.84 -24.97 -44.64
CA GLY A 397 21.43 -23.71 -45.06
C GLY A 397 22.44 -23.15 -44.06
N ILE A 398 22.70 -21.84 -44.17
CA ILE A 398 23.77 -21.17 -43.44
C ILE A 398 23.57 -21.15 -41.92
N PHE A 399 22.33 -21.14 -41.45
CA PHE A 399 22.01 -21.06 -40.02
C PHE A 399 22.24 -22.39 -39.28
N ARG A 400 22.50 -23.49 -40.01
CA ARG A 400 22.99 -24.75 -39.40
C ARG A 400 24.30 -24.53 -38.65
N LEU A 401 25.16 -23.59 -39.11
CA LEU A 401 26.41 -23.23 -38.43
C LEU A 401 26.16 -22.72 -37.02
N TYR A 402 25.04 -22.03 -36.77
CA TYR A 402 24.68 -21.55 -35.44
C TYR A 402 24.63 -22.70 -34.42
N ARG A 403 23.96 -23.81 -34.76
CA ARG A 403 23.85 -24.98 -33.87
C ARG A 403 25.16 -25.75 -33.67
N HIS A 404 26.09 -25.66 -34.62
CA HIS A 404 27.40 -26.30 -34.48
C HIS A 404 28.31 -25.49 -33.57
N MET A 405 28.21 -24.16 -33.63
CA MET A 405 28.96 -23.26 -32.76
C MET A 405 28.38 -23.22 -31.34
N THR A 406 27.05 -23.26 -31.23
CA THR A 406 26.32 -23.24 -29.96
C THR A 406 25.27 -24.35 -29.95
N PRO A 407 25.60 -25.56 -29.47
CA PRO A 407 24.62 -26.63 -29.33
C PRO A 407 23.45 -26.18 -28.44
N VAL A 408 22.24 -26.22 -29.00
CA VAL A 408 20.98 -25.81 -28.35
C VAL A 408 20.18 -27.04 -27.96
N TYR A 409 19.68 -27.03 -26.74
CA TYR A 409 18.83 -28.05 -26.14
C TYR A 409 17.48 -27.41 -25.80
N PHE A 410 16.42 -27.98 -26.38
CA PHE A 410 15.06 -27.48 -26.23
C PHE A 410 14.08 -28.66 -26.31
N ASP A 411 13.20 -28.75 -25.33
CA ASP A 411 12.06 -29.68 -25.33
C ASP A 411 10.77 -28.92 -25.67
N PRO A 412 10.04 -29.30 -26.74
CA PRO A 412 8.74 -28.71 -27.06
C PRO A 412 7.71 -28.74 -25.92
N ALA A 413 7.78 -29.71 -25.00
CA ALA A 413 6.92 -29.77 -23.82
C ALA A 413 7.24 -28.65 -22.81
N GLU A 414 8.46 -28.13 -22.83
CA GLU A 414 8.93 -27.00 -22.03
C GLU A 414 8.87 -25.67 -22.80
N SER A 415 8.09 -25.56 -23.87
CA SER A 415 7.91 -24.27 -24.54
C SER A 415 7.27 -23.24 -23.62
N LEU A 416 7.57 -21.96 -23.81
CA LEU A 416 7.00 -20.89 -22.99
C LEU A 416 5.46 -20.94 -22.99
N ALA A 417 4.85 -21.19 -24.15
CA ALA A 417 3.40 -21.30 -24.29
C ALA A 417 2.80 -22.49 -23.51
N GLN A 418 3.55 -23.59 -23.31
CA GLN A 418 3.11 -24.71 -22.46
C GLN A 418 3.33 -24.40 -20.98
N GLN A 419 4.47 -23.82 -20.61
CA GLN A 419 4.75 -23.42 -19.23
C GLN A 419 3.74 -22.38 -18.72
N LEU A 420 3.33 -21.43 -19.56
CA LEU A 420 2.29 -20.44 -19.22
C LEU A 420 0.93 -21.10 -19.00
N ARG A 421 0.53 -22.04 -19.88
CA ARG A 421 -0.73 -22.80 -19.71
C ARG A 421 -0.73 -23.65 -18.45
N ALA A 422 0.36 -24.34 -18.16
CA ALA A 422 0.53 -25.12 -16.93
C ALA A 422 0.47 -24.23 -15.67
N ALA A 423 0.94 -22.98 -15.77
CA ALA A 423 0.84 -21.99 -14.71
C ALA A 423 -0.54 -21.29 -14.62
N GLY A 424 -1.51 -21.69 -15.45
CA GLY A 424 -2.89 -21.21 -15.42
C GLY A 424 -3.15 -19.92 -16.21
N TYR A 425 -2.28 -19.54 -17.13
CA TYR A 425 -2.46 -18.34 -17.96
C TYR A 425 -3.04 -18.69 -19.34
N ALA A 426 -4.11 -18.01 -19.73
CA ALA A 426 -4.61 -18.01 -21.10
C ALA A 426 -3.84 -17.02 -21.99
N ALA A 427 -3.94 -17.14 -23.31
CA ALA A 427 -3.33 -16.18 -24.23
C ALA A 427 -3.92 -14.77 -24.06
N ASP A 428 -5.24 -14.68 -23.83
CA ASP A 428 -5.98 -13.43 -23.64
C ASP A 428 -5.65 -12.71 -22.32
N ASP A 429 -5.00 -13.42 -21.38
CA ASP A 429 -4.55 -12.86 -20.11
C ASP A 429 -3.34 -11.93 -20.25
N ILE A 430 -2.65 -11.97 -21.40
CA ILE A 430 -1.37 -11.31 -21.65
C ILE A 430 -1.59 -10.14 -22.61
N GLN A 431 -1.20 -8.93 -22.20
CA GLN A 431 -1.49 -7.71 -22.96
C GLN A 431 -0.43 -7.36 -24.01
N GLY A 432 0.75 -7.95 -23.93
CA GLY A 432 1.81 -7.70 -24.91
C GLY A 432 3.11 -8.41 -24.59
N LEU A 433 4.03 -8.37 -25.54
CA LEU A 433 5.33 -9.03 -25.48
C LEU A 433 6.46 -8.03 -25.76
N ILE A 434 7.35 -7.88 -24.80
CA ILE A 434 8.52 -7.01 -24.87
C ILE A 434 9.70 -7.84 -25.39
N VAL A 435 10.33 -7.39 -26.47
CA VAL A 435 11.55 -7.98 -27.02
C VAL A 435 12.74 -7.15 -26.59
N SER A 436 13.64 -7.75 -25.81
CA SER A 436 14.83 -7.08 -25.30
C SER A 436 15.84 -6.77 -26.41
N HIS A 437 16.04 -7.75 -27.30
CA HIS A 437 16.87 -7.67 -28.51
C HIS A 437 16.61 -8.91 -29.40
N PHE A 438 17.12 -8.87 -30.63
CA PHE A 438 16.78 -9.84 -31.68
C PHE A 438 17.79 -11.00 -31.82
N HIS A 439 18.29 -11.53 -30.71
CA HIS A 439 19.02 -12.79 -30.75
C HIS A 439 18.05 -13.97 -30.74
N ALA A 440 18.45 -15.06 -31.41
CA ALA A 440 17.61 -16.23 -31.62
C ALA A 440 17.06 -16.86 -30.32
N ASP A 441 17.81 -16.81 -29.23
CA ASP A 441 17.43 -17.30 -27.90
C ASP A 441 16.41 -16.42 -27.17
N HIS A 442 16.14 -15.21 -27.66
CA HIS A 442 15.13 -14.31 -27.11
C HIS A 442 13.85 -14.29 -27.95
N ILE A 443 13.94 -14.59 -29.26
CA ILE A 443 12.86 -14.39 -30.22
C ILE A 443 12.31 -15.68 -30.85
N ALA A 444 12.88 -16.85 -30.57
CA ALA A 444 12.49 -18.06 -31.29
C ALA A 444 11.02 -18.44 -31.10
N GLY A 445 10.41 -18.09 -29.96
CA GLY A 445 9.01 -18.35 -29.67
C GLY A 445 8.04 -17.25 -30.11
N LEU A 446 8.47 -16.18 -30.79
CA LEU A 446 7.57 -15.07 -31.16
C LEU A 446 6.34 -15.53 -31.97
N ARG A 447 6.51 -16.55 -32.81
CA ARG A 447 5.43 -17.12 -33.62
C ARG A 447 4.34 -17.83 -32.80
N ASP A 448 4.59 -18.19 -31.54
CA ASP A 448 3.56 -18.73 -30.64
C ASP A 448 2.67 -17.62 -30.03
N PHE A 449 3.02 -16.35 -30.24
CA PHE A 449 2.37 -15.18 -29.66
C PHE A 449 2.03 -14.10 -30.70
N SER A 450 1.83 -14.46 -31.97
CA SER A 450 1.58 -13.50 -33.07
C SER A 450 0.35 -12.62 -32.86
N GLN A 451 -0.60 -13.06 -32.03
CA GLN A 451 -1.79 -12.29 -31.67
C GLN A 451 -1.53 -11.13 -30.69
N LEU A 452 -0.33 -11.04 -30.08
CA LEU A 452 0.00 -10.02 -29.09
C LEU A 452 0.57 -8.75 -29.75
N GLU A 453 0.39 -7.61 -29.08
CA GLU A 453 1.16 -6.40 -29.38
C GLU A 453 2.63 -6.61 -28.97
N PHE A 454 3.56 -6.27 -29.87
CA PHE A 454 5.00 -6.38 -29.64
C PHE A 454 5.60 -5.03 -29.28
N ILE A 455 6.53 -5.03 -28.34
CA ILE A 455 7.24 -3.82 -27.90
C ILE A 455 8.75 -4.04 -28.01
N CYS A 456 9.48 -3.18 -28.73
CA CYS A 456 10.94 -3.29 -28.83
C CYS A 456 11.61 -1.93 -29.02
N SER A 457 12.95 -1.91 -29.04
CA SER A 457 13.69 -0.71 -29.48
C SER A 457 13.60 -0.53 -30.99
N GLY A 458 13.17 0.65 -31.41
CA GLY A 458 13.15 1.03 -32.82
C GLY A 458 14.54 1.00 -33.44
N GLU A 459 15.55 1.51 -32.73
CA GLU A 459 16.94 1.44 -33.19
C GLU A 459 17.40 -0.02 -33.34
N GLY A 460 17.12 -0.86 -32.34
CA GLY A 460 17.45 -2.29 -32.36
C GLY A 460 16.79 -3.04 -33.53
N TRP A 461 15.53 -2.73 -33.83
CA TRP A 461 14.81 -3.32 -34.95
C TRP A 461 15.37 -2.86 -36.30
N GLN A 462 15.62 -1.56 -36.48
CA GLN A 462 16.18 -1.03 -37.71
C GLN A 462 17.55 -1.64 -38.06
N GLN A 463 18.38 -1.88 -37.04
CA GLN A 463 19.69 -2.50 -37.22
C GLN A 463 19.64 -3.99 -37.58
N THR A 464 18.50 -4.66 -37.40
CA THR A 464 18.39 -6.13 -37.55
C THR A 464 17.46 -6.56 -38.68
N ARG A 465 16.38 -5.81 -38.96
CA ARG A 465 15.33 -6.21 -39.90
C ARG A 465 15.78 -6.51 -41.33
N SER A 466 16.84 -5.87 -41.82
CA SER A 466 17.38 -6.06 -43.16
C SER A 466 18.47 -7.14 -43.25
N LEU A 467 18.95 -7.65 -42.11
CA LEU A 467 20.06 -8.62 -42.09
C LEU A 467 19.62 -9.95 -42.69
N ARG A 468 20.45 -10.52 -43.56
CA ARG A 468 20.27 -11.84 -44.17
C ARG A 468 21.61 -12.59 -44.20
N GLY A 469 21.56 -13.91 -44.44
CA GLY A 469 22.76 -14.75 -44.63
C GLY A 469 23.78 -14.64 -43.50
N PHE A 470 25.07 -14.54 -43.87
CA PHE A 470 26.19 -14.45 -42.91
C PHE A 470 26.08 -13.22 -41.99
N ALA A 471 25.53 -12.10 -42.48
CA ALA A 471 25.39 -10.88 -41.68
C ALA A 471 24.39 -11.07 -40.52
N ALA A 472 23.29 -11.78 -40.78
CA ALA A 472 22.32 -12.15 -39.74
C ALA A 472 22.92 -13.18 -38.76
N LEU A 473 23.58 -14.22 -39.29
CA LEU A 473 24.23 -15.26 -38.49
C LEU A 473 25.27 -14.68 -37.51
N LYS A 474 26.10 -13.73 -37.97
CA LYS A 474 27.13 -13.07 -37.14
C LYS A 474 26.52 -12.31 -35.95
N ARG A 475 25.28 -11.85 -36.06
CA ARG A 475 24.54 -11.18 -34.99
C ARG A 475 23.61 -12.11 -34.23
N ALA A 476 23.77 -13.42 -34.38
CA ALA A 476 22.90 -14.41 -33.77
C ALA A 476 21.40 -14.22 -34.10
N PHE A 477 21.10 -13.56 -35.22
CA PHE A 477 19.75 -13.26 -35.66
C PHE A 477 19.34 -14.21 -36.79
N ILE A 478 18.14 -14.78 -36.69
CA ILE A 478 17.58 -15.68 -37.70
C ILE A 478 16.27 -15.05 -38.21
N PRO A 479 16.27 -14.49 -39.44
CA PRO A 479 15.11 -13.75 -39.96
C PRO A 479 13.81 -14.53 -39.96
N GLY A 480 13.85 -15.85 -40.22
CA GLY A 480 12.66 -16.71 -40.23
C GLY A 480 11.97 -16.90 -38.87
N LEU A 481 12.58 -16.43 -37.77
CA LEU A 481 11.95 -16.44 -36.44
C LEU A 481 10.96 -15.29 -36.25
N ILE A 482 11.06 -14.24 -37.06
CA ILE A 482 10.13 -13.11 -37.00
C ILE A 482 8.80 -13.54 -37.64
N PRO A 483 7.64 -13.34 -36.96
CA PRO A 483 6.32 -13.54 -37.55
C PRO A 483 6.09 -12.65 -38.79
N ASP A 484 5.27 -13.11 -39.72
CA ASP A 484 5.07 -12.42 -41.01
C ASP A 484 4.30 -11.10 -40.84
N ASP A 485 3.47 -11.01 -39.80
CA ASP A 485 2.67 -9.86 -39.38
C ASP A 485 3.33 -9.02 -38.26
N PHE A 486 4.60 -9.30 -37.92
CA PHE A 486 5.28 -8.70 -36.77
C PHE A 486 5.23 -7.16 -36.74
N GLU A 487 5.42 -6.50 -37.88
CA GLU A 487 5.42 -5.02 -37.94
C GLU A 487 4.03 -4.42 -37.73
N SER A 488 2.93 -5.18 -37.94
CA SER A 488 1.57 -4.67 -37.81
C SER A 488 1.14 -4.43 -36.36
N GLY A 489 1.72 -5.17 -35.42
CA GLY A 489 1.50 -5.04 -33.98
C GLY A 489 2.68 -4.43 -33.21
N LEU A 490 3.63 -3.81 -33.90
CA LEU A 490 4.90 -3.36 -33.31
C LEU A 490 4.84 -1.93 -32.76
N HIS A 491 5.22 -1.77 -31.50
CA HIS A 491 5.36 -0.49 -30.82
C HIS A 491 6.82 -0.26 -30.41
N PHE A 492 7.35 0.91 -30.74
CA PHE A 492 8.71 1.27 -30.34
C PHE A 492 8.72 1.92 -28.97
N ILE A 493 9.63 1.46 -28.11
CA ILE A 493 9.79 2.02 -26.75
C ILE A 493 10.03 3.52 -26.81
N GLU A 494 10.76 4.00 -27.82
CA GLU A 494 11.12 5.40 -28.04
C GLU A 494 9.90 6.32 -28.20
N GLY A 495 8.74 5.78 -28.59
CA GLY A 495 7.48 6.51 -28.73
C GLY A 495 6.68 6.68 -27.44
N PHE A 496 7.08 6.05 -26.34
CA PHE A 496 6.35 6.15 -25.07
C PHE A 496 6.67 7.44 -24.28
N PRO A 497 5.70 7.99 -23.51
CA PRO A 497 5.93 9.17 -22.69
C PRO A 497 7.07 8.96 -21.68
N GLN A 498 7.99 9.92 -21.60
CA GLN A 498 9.08 9.87 -20.63
C GLN A 498 8.62 10.32 -19.24
N VAL A 499 9.14 9.66 -18.21
CA VAL A 499 8.92 10.00 -16.80
C VAL A 499 10.24 10.06 -16.04
N SER A 500 10.36 10.98 -15.09
CA SER A 500 11.54 11.07 -14.21
C SER A 500 11.54 9.94 -13.20
N LEU A 501 12.69 9.29 -13.05
CA LEU A 501 12.89 8.21 -12.09
C LEU A 501 13.31 8.76 -10.71
N PRO A 502 12.93 8.07 -9.61
CA PRO A 502 13.45 8.40 -8.28
C PRO A 502 14.95 8.15 -8.18
N ALA A 503 15.64 8.94 -7.34
CA ALA A 503 17.09 8.84 -7.10
C ALA A 503 17.59 7.44 -6.70
N LEU A 504 16.73 6.60 -6.09
CA LEU A 504 17.06 5.21 -5.74
C LEU A 504 17.39 4.34 -6.97
N LEU A 505 16.90 4.72 -8.17
CA LEU A 505 17.16 4.01 -9.41
C LEU A 505 18.36 4.57 -10.18
N ALA A 506 19.19 5.40 -9.55
CA ALA A 506 20.45 5.85 -10.13
C ALA A 506 21.30 4.65 -10.65
N PRO A 507 21.97 4.79 -11.81
CA PRO A 507 22.16 6.01 -12.59
C PRO A 507 21.02 6.33 -13.57
N PHE A 508 19.87 5.66 -13.49
CA PHE A 508 18.74 5.93 -14.39
C PHE A 508 17.92 7.11 -13.90
N GLU A 509 17.87 8.16 -14.72
CA GLU A 509 17.17 9.41 -14.40
C GLU A 509 15.80 9.52 -15.07
N ARG A 510 15.61 8.80 -16.17
CA ARG A 510 14.40 8.81 -16.98
C ARG A 510 13.99 7.40 -17.37
N ASP A 511 12.71 7.26 -17.61
CA ASP A 511 12.05 6.01 -17.96
C ASP A 511 10.88 6.25 -18.92
N MET A 512 10.34 5.20 -19.51
CA MET A 512 9.32 5.25 -20.54
C MET A 512 8.03 4.58 -20.07
N CYS A 513 6.93 5.32 -20.10
CA CYS A 513 5.62 4.89 -19.63
C CYS A 513 4.89 4.10 -20.71
N CYS A 514 4.93 2.77 -20.65
CA CYS A 514 4.23 1.92 -21.61
C CYS A 514 2.69 2.12 -21.51
N ARG A 515 2.09 2.64 -22.58
CA ARG A 515 0.63 2.63 -22.81
C ARG A 515 0.31 1.48 -23.77
N ALA A 516 0.11 0.29 -23.23
CA ALA A 516 -0.53 -0.79 -23.97
C ALA A 516 -1.97 -0.98 -23.44
N ALA A 517 -2.92 -1.17 -24.35
CA ALA A 517 -4.38 -1.26 -24.22
C ALA A 517 -5.22 0.05 -24.30
N LYS A 518 -6.31 -0.05 -25.07
CA LYS A 518 -7.34 0.92 -25.52
C LYS A 518 -8.08 1.73 -24.43
N ASP A 519 -7.63 1.75 -23.19
CA ASP A 519 -8.32 2.46 -22.11
C ASP A 519 -7.62 3.79 -21.79
N ARG A 520 -8.27 4.92 -22.13
CA ARG A 520 -7.74 6.28 -21.97
C ARG A 520 -7.66 6.76 -20.51
N SER A 521 -7.99 5.91 -19.54
CA SER A 521 -8.22 6.35 -18.15
C SER A 521 -7.12 6.03 -17.13
N CYS A 522 -6.07 5.26 -17.45
CA CYS A 522 -5.10 4.83 -16.42
C CYS A 522 -3.62 5.02 -16.80
N TRP A 523 -2.92 5.87 -16.04
CA TRP A 523 -1.48 6.11 -16.18
C TRP A 523 -0.68 5.03 -15.43
N CYS A 524 -0.14 4.05 -16.14
CA CYS A 524 0.83 3.11 -15.59
C CYS A 524 2.21 3.77 -15.47
N ARG A 525 2.52 4.44 -14.34
CA ARG A 525 3.87 4.92 -14.03
C ARG A 525 4.75 3.76 -13.56
N TYR A 526 5.49 3.10 -14.44
CA TYR A 526 6.45 2.07 -14.03
C TYR A 526 7.79 2.15 -14.77
N PRO A 527 8.92 2.10 -14.03
CA PRO A 527 10.26 1.80 -14.54
C PRO A 527 10.25 0.58 -15.45
N VAL A 528 10.41 0.76 -16.76
CA VAL A 528 10.87 -0.29 -17.66
C VAL A 528 12.31 -0.60 -17.27
N MET A 529 12.47 -1.66 -16.47
CA MET A 529 13.77 -2.10 -15.94
C MET A 529 14.76 -2.39 -17.06
N ARG A 530 15.69 -1.45 -17.32
CA ARG A 530 16.94 -1.76 -18.04
C ARG A 530 18.00 -2.47 -17.17
N ARG A 531 17.65 -2.92 -15.95
CA ARG A 531 18.64 -3.48 -14.99
C ARG A 531 18.25 -4.77 -14.26
N ALA A 532 17.33 -5.58 -14.79
CA ALA A 532 17.20 -6.96 -14.30
C ALA A 532 18.22 -7.92 -14.93
N ILE A 533 18.93 -7.54 -16.02
CA ILE A 533 19.79 -8.49 -16.75
C ILE A 533 21.24 -8.01 -16.99
N SER A 534 21.58 -6.70 -16.96
CA SER A 534 22.96 -6.30 -17.35
C SER A 534 24.00 -6.18 -16.22
N ALA A 535 23.65 -6.30 -14.93
CA ALA A 535 24.58 -5.96 -13.83
C ALA A 535 25.10 -7.13 -12.97
N ARG A 536 24.75 -8.39 -13.27
CA ARG A 536 25.32 -9.56 -12.55
C ARG A 536 26.20 -10.49 -13.37
N LEU A 537 26.51 -10.17 -14.63
CA LEU A 537 27.43 -10.98 -15.43
C LEU A 537 28.66 -10.24 -16.00
N PHE A 538 28.75 -8.91 -15.90
CA PHE A 538 29.97 -8.20 -16.33
C PHE A 538 30.23 -6.92 -15.52
N SER A 539 31.04 -7.01 -14.47
CA SER A 539 31.82 -5.88 -13.95
C SER A 539 33.28 -6.33 -13.75
N PRO A 540 34.27 -5.76 -14.47
CA PRO A 540 35.66 -6.26 -14.46
C PRO A 540 36.51 -5.87 -13.24
N ARG A 541 35.95 -5.35 -12.14
CA ARG A 541 36.75 -4.73 -11.05
C ARG A 541 36.64 -5.32 -9.65
N ALA A 542 36.07 -6.51 -9.49
CA ALA A 542 36.06 -7.20 -8.19
C ALA A 542 36.44 -8.70 -8.26
N ALA A 543 37.17 -9.13 -9.30
CA ALA A 543 37.73 -10.47 -9.37
C ALA A 543 39.04 -10.53 -8.57
N GLY A 544 38.91 -10.61 -7.25
CA GLY A 544 40.05 -10.66 -6.34
C GLY A 544 39.65 -11.15 -4.97
N ARG A 545 39.01 -12.34 -4.89
CA ARG A 545 39.03 -13.29 -3.78
C ARG A 545 38.06 -14.45 -4.07
N CYS A 546 38.62 -15.63 -4.29
CA CYS A 546 37.88 -16.89 -4.29
C CYS A 546 37.19 -17.11 -2.93
N TRP A 547 35.94 -17.55 -2.94
CA TRP A 547 35.30 -18.20 -1.78
C TRP A 547 34.64 -19.50 -2.25
N PRO A 548 34.82 -20.62 -1.52
CA PRO A 548 34.51 -21.96 -1.99
C PRO A 548 33.01 -22.28 -1.90
N ALA A 549 32.61 -23.27 -2.69
CA ALA A 549 31.25 -23.80 -2.80
C ALA A 549 30.72 -24.34 -1.46
N MET A 550 29.46 -24.02 -1.15
CA MET A 550 28.66 -24.71 -0.13
C MET A 550 27.81 -25.80 -0.80
N PRO A 551 27.71 -27.01 -0.22
CA PRO A 551 26.97 -28.14 -0.80
C PRO A 551 25.46 -28.05 -0.51
N PRO A 552 24.63 -28.85 -1.22
CA PRO A 552 23.18 -28.68 -1.23
C PRO A 552 22.50 -29.40 -0.05
N GLY A 553 21.46 -28.78 0.54
CA GLY A 553 20.58 -29.48 1.48
C GLY A 553 19.55 -28.64 2.24
N ARG A 554 18.32 -28.60 1.70
CA ARG A 554 16.98 -28.52 2.36
C ARG A 554 16.56 -27.23 3.11
N PRO A 555 15.24 -27.00 3.21
CA PRO A 555 14.24 -26.74 2.18
C PRO A 555 14.01 -25.23 1.94
#